data_AF-M1RL10-F1
#
_entry.id   AF-M1RL10-F1
#
_cell.length_a   1.000
_cell.length_b   1.000
_cell.length_c   1.000
_cell.angle_alpha   90.00
_cell.angle_beta   90.00
_cell.angle_gamma   90.00
#
_symmetry.space_group_name_H-M   'P 1'
#
loop_
_entity.id
_entity.type
_entity.pdbx_description
1 polymer ?
#
loop_
_entity_poly.entity_id
_entity_poly.type
_entity_poly.pdbx_seq_one_letter_code
_entity_poly.pdbx_strand_id
1 'polypeptide(L)'
;MIYWLALFLALFLNAFSNIAVKIGAIKSSKLFILAGLIGFGIQFLFYAFALKKINLSIAYPIMVGSGFFIISLFSYFYLKEHMNIYDFVGMVLIFVGILLISIR
;
A
#
# COMPACT_ATOMS: atom_id res chain seq x y z
N MET A 1 -19.72 5.56 5.04
CA MET A 1 -19.16 4.21 5.26
C MET A 1 -18.62 3.56 4.00
N ILE A 2 -19.39 3.43 2.92
CA ILE A 2 -18.95 2.68 1.73
C ILE A 2 -17.64 3.21 1.09
N TYR A 3 -17.41 4.52 1.10
CA TYR A 3 -16.16 5.13 0.59
C TYR A 3 -14.93 4.79 1.44
N TRP A 4 -15.07 4.72 2.76
CA TRP A 4 -14.00 4.30 3.66
C TRP A 4 -13.69 2.81 3.50
N LEU A 5 -14.73 1.98 3.28
CA LEU A 5 -14.54 0.57 2.97
C LEU A 5 -13.83 0.38 1.61
N ALA A 6 -14.18 1.18 0.60
CA ALA A 6 -13.48 1.19 -0.68
C ALA A 6 -12.01 1.58 -0.54
N LEU A 7 -11.69 2.58 0.30
CA LEU A 7 -10.31 2.97 0.61
C LEU A 7 -9.55 1.84 1.29
N PHE A 8 -10.17 1.17 2.27
CA PHE A 8 -9.58 0.02 2.95
C PHE A 8 -9.34 -1.13 1.97
N LEU A 9 -10.30 -1.45 1.10
CA LEU A 9 -10.13 -2.49 0.09
C LEU A 9 -9.01 -2.14 -0.90
N ALA A 10 -8.92 -0.87 -1.31
CA ALA A 10 -7.83 -0.37 -2.15
C ALA A 10 -6.47 -0.56 -1.48
N LEU A 11 -6.36 -0.41 -0.15
CA LEU A 11 -5.13 -0.69 0.60
C LEU A 11 -4.70 -2.16 0.52
N PHE A 12 -5.62 -3.11 0.71
CA PHE A 12 -5.28 -4.54 0.58
C PHE A 12 -4.88 -4.92 -0.85
N LEU A 13 -5.62 -4.42 -1.84
CA LEU A 13 -5.27 -4.62 -3.25
C LEU A 13 -3.90 -4.02 -3.58
N ASN A 14 -3.57 -2.85 -3.02
CA ASN A 14 -2.26 -2.23 -3.22
C ASN A 14 -1.14 -3.12 -2.67
N ALA A 15 -1.30 -3.64 -1.44
CA ALA A 15 -0.31 -4.53 -0.84
C ALA A 15 -0.15 -5.83 -1.65
N PHE A 16 -1.26 -6.46 -2.02
CA PHE A 16 -1.27 -7.67 -2.84
C PHE A 16 -0.57 -7.45 -4.19
N SER A 17 -0.88 -6.35 -4.88
CA SER A 17 -0.26 -6.01 -6.16
C SER A 17 1.24 -5.82 -6.06
N ASN A 18 1.72 -5.09 -5.03
CA ASN A 18 3.16 -4.90 -4.82
C ASN A 18 3.89 -6.23 -4.59
N ILE A 19 3.31 -7.11 -3.77
CA ILE A 19 3.89 -8.43 -3.51
C ILE A 19 3.89 -9.29 -4.78
N ALA A 20 2.79 -9.30 -5.54
CA ALA A 20 2.69 -10.05 -6.80
C ALA A 20 3.72 -9.59 -7.83
N VAL A 21 3.90 -8.28 -8.00
CA VAL A 21 4.95 -7.73 -8.88
C VAL A 21 6.33 -8.12 -8.39
N LYS A 22 6.61 -8.01 -7.09
CA LYS A 22 7.92 -8.36 -6.51
C LYS A 22 8.25 -9.85 -6.74
N ILE A 23 7.30 -10.75 -6.50
CA ILE A 23 7.45 -12.19 -6.77
C ILE A 23 7.65 -12.44 -8.27
N GLY A 24 6.86 -11.77 -9.12
CA GLY A 24 6.97 -11.87 -10.56
C GLY A 24 8.33 -11.40 -11.09
N ALA A 25 8.88 -10.34 -10.51
CA ALA A 25 10.21 -9.84 -10.84
C ALA A 25 11.32 -10.81 -10.41
N ILE A 26 11.25 -11.37 -9.19
CA ILE A 26 12.25 -12.33 -8.70
C ILE A 26 12.22 -13.64 -9.51
N LYS A 27 11.03 -14.13 -9.85
CA LYS A 27 10.84 -15.40 -10.58
C LYS A 27 10.80 -15.24 -12.11
N SER A 28 11.02 -14.03 -12.63
CA SER A 28 10.85 -13.68 -14.06
C SER A 28 9.52 -14.18 -14.66
N SER A 29 8.47 -14.23 -13.86
CA SER A 29 7.17 -14.76 -14.25
C SER A 29 6.22 -13.65 -14.69
N LYS A 30 5.95 -13.62 -15.99
CA LYS A 30 5.05 -12.65 -16.62
C LYS A 30 3.64 -12.68 -16.03
N LEU A 31 3.19 -13.84 -15.55
CA LEU A 31 1.84 -14.03 -15.02
C LEU A 31 1.64 -13.30 -13.69
N PHE A 32 2.62 -13.33 -12.79
CA PHE A 32 2.57 -12.60 -11.52
C PHE A 32 2.68 -11.08 -11.73
N ILE A 33 3.50 -10.64 -12.69
CA ILE A 33 3.59 -9.22 -13.07
C ILE A 33 2.24 -8.73 -13.61
N LEU A 34 1.60 -9.50 -14.49
CA LEU A 34 0.29 -9.16 -15.03
C LEU A 34 -0.80 -9.15 -13.94
N ALA A 35 -0.79 -10.11 -13.03
CA ALA A 35 -1.70 -10.14 -11.89
C ALA A 35 -1.54 -8.90 -11.00
N GLY A 36 -0.30 -8.50 -10.71
CA GLY A 36 0.00 -7.28 -9.97
C GLY A 36 -0.50 -6.02 -10.68
N LEU A 37 -0.29 -5.92 -12.00
CA LEU A 37 -0.78 -4.83 -12.84
C LEU A 37 -2.31 -4.71 -12.82
N ILE A 38 -3.01 -5.83 -13.01
CA ILE A 38 -4.48 -5.87 -12.94
C ILE A 38 -4.95 -5.45 -11.54
N GLY A 39 -4.30 -5.94 -10.49
CA GLY A 39 -4.62 -5.55 -9.11
C GLY A 39 -4.42 -4.05 -8.87
N PHE A 40 -3.39 -3.41 -9.47
CA PHE A 40 -3.22 -1.95 -9.39
C PHE A 40 -4.33 -1.20 -10.12
N GLY A 41 -4.76 -1.71 -11.28
CA GLY A 41 -5.92 -1.15 -12.00
C GLY A 41 -7.18 -1.18 -11.13
N ILE A 42 -7.47 -2.34 -10.51
CA ILE A 42 -8.63 -2.49 -9.62
C ILE A 42 -8.49 -1.60 -8.37
N GLN A 43 -7.30 -1.57 -7.77
CA GLN A 43 -6.98 -0.70 -6.63
C GLN A 43 -7.26 0.77 -6.95
N PHE A 44 -6.84 1.22 -8.14
CA PHE A 44 -7.06 2.59 -8.59
C PHE A 44 -8.55 2.91 -8.73
N LEU A 45 -9.37 1.98 -9.24
CA LEU A 45 -10.82 2.17 -9.33
C LEU A 45 -11.46 2.36 -7.95
N PHE A 46 -11.11 1.53 -6.97
CA PHE A 46 -11.61 1.67 -5.60
C PHE A 46 -11.13 2.97 -4.93
N TYR A 47 -9.88 3.35 -5.16
CA TYR A 47 -9.33 4.61 -4.65
C TYR A 47 -10.02 5.82 -5.25
N ALA A 48 -10.18 5.85 -6.58
CA ALA A 48 -10.91 6.91 -7.29
C ALA A 48 -12.37 7.01 -6.80
N PHE A 49 -13.02 5.87 -6.51
CA PHE A 49 -14.34 5.86 -5.90
C PHE A 49 -14.34 6.48 -4.50
N ALA A 50 -13.39 6.11 -3.64
CA ALA A 50 -13.24 6.65 -2.28
C ALA A 50 -13.04 8.18 -2.27
N LEU A 51 -12.25 8.70 -3.21
CA LEU A 51 -11.98 10.13 -3.37
C LEU A 51 -13.20 10.98 -3.73
N LYS A 52 -14.31 10.37 -4.17
CA LYS A 52 -15.56 11.13 -4.42
C LYS A 52 -16.14 11.77 -3.16
N LYS A 53 -15.81 11.24 -1.98
CA LYS A 53 -16.34 11.73 -0.69
C LYS A 53 -15.26 12.03 0.35
N ILE A 54 -14.10 11.38 0.24
CA ILE A 54 -12.98 11.60 1.15
C ILE A 54 -12.03 12.61 0.51
N ASN A 55 -11.66 13.64 1.28
CA ASN A 55 -10.68 14.61 0.81
C ASN A 55 -9.35 13.92 0.49
N LEU A 56 -8.76 14.29 -0.64
CA LEU A 56 -7.47 13.74 -1.09
C LEU A 56 -6.38 13.91 -0.03
N SER A 57 -6.38 15.05 0.67
CA SER A 57 -5.43 15.35 1.75
C SER A 57 -5.48 14.38 2.93
N ILE A 58 -6.57 13.63 3.10
CA ILE A 58 -6.72 12.61 4.14
C ILE A 58 -6.53 11.21 3.53
N ALA A 59 -7.18 10.95 2.39
CA ALA A 59 -7.14 9.63 1.75
C ALA A 59 -5.73 9.23 1.30
N TYR A 60 -4.96 10.18 0.76
CA TYR A 60 -3.63 9.90 0.21
C TYR A 60 -2.61 9.52 1.29
N PRO A 61 -2.44 10.29 2.38
CA PRO A 61 -1.55 9.89 3.48
C PRO A 61 -1.93 8.54 4.07
N ILE A 62 -3.23 8.27 4.28
CA ILE A 62 -3.70 6.97 4.79
C ILE A 62 -3.30 5.84 3.83
N MET A 63 -3.51 6.03 2.52
CA MET A 63 -3.20 5.01 1.53
C MET A 63 -1.70 4.73 1.43
N VAL A 64 -0.88 5.79 1.32
CA VAL A 64 0.58 5.64 1.18
C VAL A 64 1.20 5.13 2.48
N GLY A 65 0.81 5.67 3.63
CA GLY A 65 1.36 5.29 4.92
C GLY A 65 1.02 3.88 5.34
N SER A 66 -0.28 3.57 5.35
CA SER A 66 -0.73 2.23 5.73
C SER A 66 -0.28 1.20 4.71
N GLY A 67 -0.30 1.55 3.41
CA GLY A 67 0.16 0.68 2.34
C GLY A 67 1.65 0.35 2.50
N PHE A 68 2.48 1.37 2.68
CA PHE A 68 3.91 1.19 2.92
C PHE A 68 4.19 0.31 4.15
N PHE A 69 3.50 0.57 5.27
CA PHE A 69 3.66 -0.23 6.49
C PHE A 69 3.29 -1.71 6.26
N ILE A 70 2.15 -1.97 5.63
CA ILE A 70 1.69 -3.34 5.32
C ILE A 70 2.67 -4.04 4.37
N ILE A 71 3.09 -3.38 3.29
CA ILE A 71 4.00 -3.93 2.29
C ILE A 71 5.37 -4.24 2.92
N SER A 72 5.89 -3.31 3.72
CA SER A 72 7.16 -3.50 4.42
C SER A 72 7.10 -4.67 5.38
N LEU A 73 6.06 -4.75 6.22
CA LEU A 73 5.88 -5.86 7.16
C LEU A 73 5.78 -7.20 6.44
N PHE A 74 4.99 -7.26 5.35
CA PHE A 74 4.91 -8.46 4.51
C PHE A 74 6.24 -8.81 3.84
N SER A 75 7.00 -7.82 3.39
CA SER A 75 8.29 -8.06 2.73
C SER A 75 9.31 -8.62 3.73
N TYR A 76 9.31 -8.13 4.96
CA TYR A 76 10.12 -8.71 6.04
C TYR A 76 9.75 -10.17 6.33
N PHE A 77 8.47 -10.48 6.53
CA PHE A 77 8.06 -11.84 6.91
C PHE A 77 8.09 -12.85 5.76
N TYR A 78 7.63 -12.45 4.56
CA TYR A 78 7.42 -13.36 3.43
C TYR A 78 8.59 -13.39 2.46
N LEU A 79 9.17 -12.23 2.14
CA LEU A 79 10.32 -12.13 1.24
C LEU A 79 11.66 -12.25 1.98
N LYS A 80 11.63 -12.29 3.33
CA LYS A 80 12.81 -12.37 4.21
C LYS A 80 13.83 -11.27 3.90
N GLU A 81 13.35 -10.10 3.52
CA GLU A 81 14.23 -8.95 3.29
C GLU A 81 14.80 -8.49 4.62
N HIS A 82 16.13 -8.30 4.66
CA HIS A 82 16.80 -7.80 5.85
C HIS A 82 16.39 -6.35 6.09
N MET A 83 15.68 -6.10 7.19
CA MET A 83 15.40 -4.75 7.68
C MET A 83 16.44 -4.39 8.74
N ASN A 84 17.13 -3.28 8.50
CA ASN A 84 18.05 -2.72 9.48
C ASN A 84 17.29 -1.80 10.46
N ILE A 85 17.92 -1.44 11.58
CA ILE A 85 17.35 -0.56 12.60
C ILE A 85 16.94 0.79 12.00
N TYR A 86 17.66 1.28 10.99
CA TYR A 86 17.37 2.52 10.28
C TYR A 86 16.07 2.45 9.46
N ASP A 87 15.76 1.30 8.85
CA ASP A 87 14.53 1.11 8.08
C ASP A 87 13.31 1.18 9.00
N PHE A 88 13.44 0.59 10.20
CA PHE A 88 12.40 0.64 11.22
C PHE A 88 12.17 2.07 11.74
N VAL A 89 13.25 2.79 12.07
CA VAL A 89 13.17 4.19 12.50
C VAL A 89 12.55 5.08 11.42
N GLY A 90 12.96 4.90 10.17
CA GLY A 90 12.37 5.59 9.02
C GLY A 90 10.87 5.29 8.86
N MET A 91 10.45 4.04 9.03
CA MET A 91 9.05 3.64 9.02
C MET A 91 8.22 4.37 10.08
N VAL A 92 8.73 4.44 11.31
CA VAL A 92 8.07 5.15 12.41
C VAL A 92 7.96 6.64 12.12
N LEU A 93 9.01 7.28 11.61
CA LEU A 93 9.01 8.69 11.21
C LEU A 93 7.98 9.00 10.11
N ILE A 94 7.91 8.15 9.08
CA ILE A 94 6.90 8.28 8.00
C ILE A 94 5.50 8.16 8.59
N PHE A 95 5.27 7.17 9.45
CA PHE A 95 3.98 6.94 10.08
C PHE A 95 3.55 8.14 10.94
N VAL A 96 4.46 8.70 11.74
CA VAL A 96 4.21 9.92 12.53
C VAL A 96 3.92 11.12 11.62
N GLY A 97 4.68 11.30 10.54
CA GLY A 97 4.44 12.37 9.57
C GLY A 97 3.03 12.28 8.95
N ILE A 98 2.56 11.07 8.67
CA ILE A 98 1.23 10.81 8.12
C ILE A 98 0.13 11.09 9.14
N LEU A 99 0.32 10.70 10.41
CA LEU A 99 -0.60 11.05 11.48
C LEU A 99 -0.74 12.56 11.65
N LEU A 100 0.39 13.30 11.62
CA LEU A 100 0.38 14.76 11.73
C LEU A 100 -0.40 15.42 10.59
N ILE A 101 -0.26 14.92 9.35
CA ILE A 101 -1.03 15.42 8.20
C ILE A 101 -2.51 15.06 8.35
N SER A 102 -2.82 13.84 8.79
CA SER A 102 -4.20 13.35 8.88
C SER A 102 -5.02 13.94 10.03
N ILE A 103 -4.38 14.46 11.08
CA ILE A 103 -5.04 15.11 12.22
C ILE A 103 -5.51 16.53 11.88
N ARG A 104 -4.98 17.12 10.80
CA ARG A 104 -5.33 18.46 10.34
C ARG A 104 -6.64 18.47 9.53
#